data_AF-M6AE40-F1
#
_entry.id   AF-M6AE40-F1
#
_cell.length_a   1.000
_cell.length_b   1.000
_cell.length_c   1.000
_cell.angle_alpha   90.00
_cell.angle_beta   90.00
_cell.angle_gamma   90.00
#
_symmetry.space_group_name_H-M   'P 1'
#
loop_
_entity.id
_entity.type
_entity.pdbx_description
1 polymer ?
#
loop_
_entity_poly.entity_id
_entity_poly.type
_entity_poly.pdbx_seq_one_letter_code
_entity_poly.pdbx_strand_id
1 'polypeptide(L)'
;MTLLNFIRNQKFSPYEIKQSDLIKHPNLISREVPKEEEDAFNENIKNNGVTEAIIVVKHPTKNGKYWLLNGDRRSKGNKKANHPTILAKMVLSDLTDDVRRYVMYSVNNSGLAMSDEDTVKAIIKEFGKERILKEFRGNISPEERKKLGPPLSEVLTKTFGRSQRTNQRYLKAAKAILSGNESTPI
;
A
#
# COMPACT_ATOMS: atom_id res chain seq x y z
N MET A 1 8.26 -2.95 21.69
CA MET A 1 7.90 -1.69 21.00
C MET A 1 7.00 -2.03 19.82
N THR A 2 5.75 -1.54 19.76
CA THR A 2 4.82 -1.86 18.65
C THR A 2 5.17 -1.06 17.39
N LEU A 3 4.99 -1.66 16.21
CA LEU A 3 5.20 -1.00 14.90
C LEU A 3 4.43 0.34 14.80
N LEU A 4 3.27 0.41 15.44
CA LEU A 4 2.46 1.62 15.60
C LEU A 4 3.20 2.76 16.34
N ASN A 5 3.95 2.44 17.40
CA ASN A 5 4.74 3.41 18.18
C ASN A 5 6.03 3.82 17.46
N PHE A 6 6.62 2.92 16.65
CA PHE A 6 7.76 3.25 15.79
C PHE A 6 7.39 4.23 14.68
N ILE A 7 6.15 4.15 14.16
CA ILE A 7 5.66 4.99 13.08
C ILE A 7 5.14 6.34 13.57
N ARG A 8 4.53 6.37 14.77
CA ARG A 8 4.20 7.64 15.47
C ARG A 8 5.43 8.50 15.80
N ASN A 9 6.60 7.88 15.93
CA ASN A 9 7.88 8.56 16.23
C ASN A 9 8.72 8.88 14.98
N GLN A 10 8.21 8.70 13.76
CA GLN A 10 8.93 9.09 12.54
C GLN A 10 8.85 10.62 12.38
N LYS A 11 10.00 11.28 12.32
CA LYS A 11 10.08 12.71 12.00
C LYS A 11 9.77 12.90 10.51
N PHE A 12 8.63 13.49 10.20
CA PHE A 12 8.29 13.89 8.83
C PHE A 12 8.56 15.40 8.69
N SER A 13 9.47 15.79 7.80
CA SER A 13 9.53 17.18 7.34
C SER A 13 8.61 17.31 6.13
N PRO A 14 7.61 18.21 6.15
CA PRO A 14 6.87 18.55 4.94
C PRO A 14 7.81 19.32 4.01
N TYR A 15 7.98 18.83 2.79
CA TYR A 15 8.72 19.53 1.74
C TYR A 15 8.03 19.29 0.40
N GLU A 16 8.19 20.24 -0.52
CA GLU A 16 7.66 20.13 -1.87
C GLU A 16 8.62 19.34 -2.75
N ILE A 17 8.08 18.42 -3.56
CA ILE A 17 8.82 17.74 -4.62
C ILE A 17 8.20 18.01 -5.97
N LYS A 18 9.01 17.99 -7.03
CA LYS A 18 8.48 18.11 -8.38
C LYS A 18 7.61 16.91 -8.72
N GLN A 19 6.46 17.16 -9.32
CA GLN A 19 5.54 16.10 -9.77
C GLN A 19 6.21 15.15 -10.78
N SER A 20 7.19 15.62 -11.54
CA SER A 20 7.98 14.84 -12.50
C SER A 20 9.07 13.96 -11.88
N ASP A 21 9.33 14.09 -10.58
CA ASP A 21 10.30 13.27 -9.85
C ASP A 21 9.66 12.05 -9.17
N LEU A 22 8.32 11.96 -9.20
CA LEU A 22 7.56 10.87 -8.63
C LEU A 22 7.47 9.65 -9.56
N ILE A 23 7.72 8.49 -8.97
CA ILE A 23 7.56 7.18 -9.59
C ILE A 23 6.65 6.34 -8.69
N LYS A 24 5.56 5.82 -9.24
CA LYS A 24 4.68 4.91 -8.49
C LYS A 24 5.42 3.64 -8.10
N HIS A 25 5.36 3.26 -6.82
CA HIS A 25 5.92 1.98 -6.39
C HIS A 25 5.18 0.82 -7.09
N PRO A 26 5.86 -0.23 -7.58
CA PRO A 26 5.23 -1.32 -8.36
C PRO A 26 4.07 -2.01 -7.64
N ASN A 27 4.15 -2.14 -6.32
CA ASN A 27 3.13 -2.80 -5.50
C ASN A 27 2.04 -1.85 -4.99
N LEU A 28 2.12 -0.54 -5.29
CA LEU A 28 1.10 0.41 -4.85
C LEU A 28 -0.16 0.21 -5.69
N ILE A 29 -1.26 -0.15 -5.03
CA ILE A 29 -2.55 -0.27 -5.70
C ILE A 29 -3.20 1.11 -5.89
N SER A 30 -3.95 1.28 -6.97
CA SER A 30 -4.90 2.39 -7.07
C SER A 30 -6.18 1.94 -6.41
N ARG A 31 -6.71 2.73 -5.47
CA ARG A 31 -8.04 2.47 -4.89
C ARG A 31 -9.10 2.97 -5.86
N GLU A 32 -10.13 2.16 -6.09
CA GLU A 32 -11.29 2.57 -6.88
C GLU A 32 -12.22 3.42 -6.00
N VAL A 33 -12.75 4.48 -6.60
CA VAL A 33 -13.75 5.36 -5.98
C VAL A 33 -14.81 5.70 -7.01
N PRO A 34 -16.05 5.99 -6.58
CA PRO A 34 -17.08 6.47 -7.48
C PRO A 34 -16.59 7.68 -8.28
N LYS A 35 -16.98 7.75 -9.56
CA LYS A 35 -16.53 8.81 -10.47
C LYS A 35 -16.83 10.20 -9.95
N GLU A 36 -18.02 10.41 -9.39
CA GLU A 36 -18.45 11.68 -8.82
C GLU A 36 -17.53 12.14 -7.67
N GLU A 37 -17.13 11.20 -6.79
CA GLU A 37 -16.16 11.49 -5.73
C GLU A 37 -14.77 11.78 -6.29
N GLU A 38 -14.36 11.10 -7.38
CA GLU A 38 -13.09 11.38 -8.04
C GLU A 38 -13.08 12.78 -8.66
N ASP A 39 -14.15 13.17 -9.33
CA ASP A 39 -14.28 14.45 -10.01
C ASP A 39 -14.27 15.60 -9.00
N ALA A 40 -15.08 15.51 -7.93
CA ALA A 40 -15.09 16.48 -6.84
C ALA A 40 -13.71 16.59 -6.15
N PHE A 41 -13.03 15.45 -5.96
CA PHE A 41 -11.68 15.43 -5.39
C PHE A 41 -10.63 16.09 -6.31
N ASN A 42 -10.71 15.83 -7.61
CA ASN A 42 -9.81 16.43 -8.61
C ASN A 42 -10.04 17.94 -8.74
N GLU A 43 -11.30 18.39 -8.69
CA GLU A 43 -11.65 19.81 -8.69
C GLU A 43 -11.10 20.52 -7.44
N ASN A 44 -11.22 19.90 -6.27
CA ASN A 44 -10.62 20.42 -5.04
C ASN A 44 -9.10 20.58 -5.17
N ILE A 45 -8.40 19.58 -5.70
CA ILE A 45 -6.94 19.67 -5.92
C ILE A 45 -6.60 20.74 -6.95
N LYS A 46 -7.39 20.89 -8.00
CA LYS A 46 -7.18 21.94 -9.00
C LYS A 46 -7.22 23.33 -8.36
N ASN A 47 -8.19 23.56 -7.47
CA ASN A 47 -8.40 24.87 -6.84
C ASN A 47 -7.45 25.14 -5.66
N ASN A 48 -7.15 24.12 -4.86
CA ASN A 48 -6.47 24.28 -3.56
C ASN A 48 -5.09 23.62 -3.49
N GLY A 49 -4.68 22.89 -4.52
CA GLY A 49 -3.51 22.01 -4.47
C GLY A 49 -3.74 20.80 -3.55
N VAL A 50 -2.68 20.01 -3.36
CA VAL A 50 -2.69 18.88 -2.43
C VAL A 50 -2.38 19.37 -1.02
N THR A 51 -3.40 19.41 -0.16
CA THR A 51 -3.27 19.87 1.23
C THR A 51 -2.76 18.77 2.18
N GLU A 52 -3.02 17.51 1.84
CA GLU A 52 -2.55 16.36 2.60
C GLU A 52 -1.31 15.76 1.95
N ALA A 53 -0.18 15.75 2.67
CA ALA A 53 1.09 15.29 2.14
C ALA A 53 1.08 13.82 1.69
N ILE A 54 1.58 13.54 0.48
CA ILE A 54 1.86 12.18 0.03
C ILE A 54 3.04 11.58 0.80
N ILE A 55 3.19 10.25 0.80
CA ILE A 55 4.31 9.59 1.49
C ILE A 55 5.25 8.97 0.46
N VAL A 56 6.52 9.30 0.58
CA VAL A 56 7.56 8.91 -0.37
C VAL A 56 8.81 8.37 0.31
N VAL A 57 9.65 7.71 -0.48
CA VAL A 57 11.04 7.38 -0.17
C VAL A 57 11.92 7.73 -1.37
N LYS A 58 13.22 7.91 -1.18
CA LYS A 58 14.16 7.99 -2.32
C LYS A 58 14.08 6.71 -3.15
N HIS A 59 14.09 6.86 -4.47
CA HIS A 59 14.12 5.70 -5.36
C HIS A 59 15.48 4.99 -5.21
N PRO A 60 15.52 3.65 -5.07
CA PRO A 60 16.76 2.94 -4.73
C PRO A 60 17.85 3.07 -5.81
N THR A 61 17.44 3.17 -7.08
CA THR A 61 18.36 3.17 -8.22
C THR A 61 18.28 4.39 -9.14
N LYS A 62 17.37 5.34 -8.88
CA LYS A 62 17.17 6.51 -9.75
C LYS A 62 17.41 7.78 -8.94
N ASN A 63 18.61 8.34 -9.09
CA ASN A 63 19.01 9.54 -8.35
C ASN A 63 18.05 10.70 -8.62
N GLY A 64 17.71 11.45 -7.57
CA GLY A 64 16.73 12.55 -7.62
C GLY A 64 15.27 12.14 -7.81
N LYS A 65 14.96 10.85 -7.95
CA LYS A 65 13.58 10.35 -8.06
C LYS A 65 13.09 9.77 -6.75
N TYR A 66 11.78 9.71 -6.60
CA TYR A 66 11.11 9.24 -5.39
C TYR A 66 10.12 8.14 -5.72
N TRP A 67 10.08 7.08 -4.89
CA TRP A 67 8.98 6.13 -4.90
C TRP A 67 7.81 6.69 -4.10
N LEU A 68 6.65 6.76 -4.75
CA LEU A 68 5.37 7.02 -4.11
C LEU A 68 4.91 5.76 -3.38
N LEU A 69 4.82 5.85 -2.06
CA LEU A 69 4.34 4.76 -1.20
C LEU A 69 2.87 4.98 -0.84
N ASN A 70 2.41 6.22 -0.67
CA ASN A 70 1.01 6.50 -0.34
C ASN A 70 0.58 7.85 -0.94
N GLY A 71 -0.72 7.98 -1.25
CA GLY A 71 -1.28 9.17 -1.88
C GLY A 71 -1.38 9.10 -3.40
N ASP A 72 -1.59 7.90 -3.98
CA ASP A 72 -1.74 7.70 -5.43
C ASP A 72 -2.79 8.62 -6.06
N ARG A 73 -3.98 8.73 -5.43
CA ARG A 73 -5.05 9.63 -5.88
C ARG A 73 -4.62 11.09 -5.89
N ARG A 74 -3.94 11.54 -4.84
CA ARG A 74 -3.40 12.91 -4.72
C ARG A 74 -2.36 13.20 -5.80
N SER A 75 -1.42 12.28 -6.03
CA SER A 75 -0.43 12.44 -7.10
C SER A 75 -1.09 12.50 -8.48
N LYS A 76 -2.11 11.68 -8.75
CA LYS A 76 -2.84 11.72 -10.02
C LYS A 76 -3.62 13.02 -10.19
N GLY A 77 -4.35 13.45 -9.16
CA GLY A 77 -5.08 14.72 -9.17
C GLY A 77 -4.15 15.92 -9.37
N ASN A 78 -3.01 15.95 -8.67
CA ASN A 78 -1.99 17.00 -8.81
C ASN A 78 -1.42 17.06 -10.24
N LYS A 79 -1.14 15.89 -10.83
CA LYS A 79 -0.73 15.77 -12.23
C LYS A 79 -1.83 16.25 -13.20
N LYS A 80 -3.09 15.87 -12.98
CA LYS A 80 -4.24 16.32 -13.80
C LYS A 80 -4.44 17.84 -13.71
N ALA A 81 -4.19 18.44 -12.55
CA ALA A 81 -4.26 19.88 -12.32
C ALA A 81 -3.05 20.65 -12.86
N ASN A 82 -2.01 19.97 -13.38
CA ASN A 82 -0.76 20.57 -13.84
C ASN A 82 0.01 21.37 -12.77
N HIS A 83 -0.15 21.00 -11.49
CA HIS A 83 0.66 21.60 -10.43
C HIS A 83 2.11 21.09 -10.52
N PRO A 84 3.13 21.99 -10.52
CA PRO A 84 4.52 21.60 -10.75
C PRO A 84 5.12 20.83 -9.58
N THR A 85 4.69 21.15 -8.37
CA THR A 85 5.13 20.52 -7.13
C THR A 85 3.96 19.86 -6.41
N ILE A 86 4.29 19.01 -5.43
CA ILE A 86 3.33 18.35 -4.56
C ILE A 86 3.90 18.24 -3.16
N LEU A 87 3.05 18.47 -2.17
CA LEU A 87 3.39 18.34 -0.76
C LEU A 87 3.68 16.88 -0.42
N ALA A 88 4.86 16.60 0.13
CA ALA A 88 5.29 15.25 0.48
C ALA A 88 5.89 15.15 1.89
N LYS A 89 5.86 13.92 2.42
CA LYS A 89 6.56 13.48 3.63
C LYS A 89 7.47 12.31 3.26
N MET A 90 8.75 12.40 3.57
CA MET A 90 9.70 11.32 3.33
C MET A 90 9.78 10.37 4.52
N VAL A 91 9.81 9.07 4.26
CA VAL A 91 10.19 8.06 5.25
C VAL A 91 11.71 8.15 5.45
N LEU A 92 12.14 8.51 6.65
CA LEU A 92 13.56 8.71 6.99
C LEU A 92 14.25 7.47 7.56
N SER A 93 13.48 6.44 7.93
CA SER A 93 14.00 5.16 8.43
C SER A 93 14.36 4.21 7.29
N ASP A 94 15.16 3.20 7.61
CA ASP A 94 15.43 2.08 6.71
C ASP A 94 14.10 1.44 6.28
N LEU A 95 13.87 1.45 4.97
CA LEU A 95 12.63 0.97 4.38
C LEU A 95 12.66 -0.56 4.28
N THR A 96 12.48 -1.23 5.42
CA THR A 96 12.18 -2.66 5.42
C THR A 96 10.85 -2.94 4.72
N ASP A 97 10.67 -4.16 4.23
CA ASP A 97 9.42 -4.55 3.58
C ASP A 97 8.19 -4.41 4.48
N ASP A 98 8.34 -4.66 5.79
CA ASP A 98 7.26 -4.49 6.76
C ASP A 98 6.87 -3.03 6.93
N VAL A 99 7.86 -2.13 7.05
CA VAL A 99 7.61 -0.68 7.13
C VAL A 99 6.98 -0.18 5.83
N ARG A 100 7.51 -0.61 4.68
CA ARG A 100 6.96 -0.26 3.36
C ARG A 100 5.50 -0.68 3.24
N ARG A 101 5.19 -1.95 3.51
CA ARG A 101 3.81 -2.48 3.44
C ARG A 101 2.87 -1.71 4.34
N TYR A 102 3.26 -1.47 5.59
CA TYR A 102 2.44 -0.70 6.53
C TYR A 102 2.17 0.72 6.01
N VAL A 103 3.21 1.42 5.52
CA VAL A 103 3.07 2.78 4.97
C VAL A 103 2.14 2.80 3.75
N MET A 104 2.27 1.81 2.87
CA MET A 104 1.47 1.74 1.64
C MET A 104 0.00 1.40 1.89
N TYR A 105 -0.27 0.51 2.85
CA TYR A 105 -1.59 -0.10 2.97
C TYR A 105 -2.38 0.31 4.22
N SER A 106 -1.70 0.75 5.27
CA SER A 106 -2.33 0.98 6.58
C SER A 106 -2.20 2.39 7.10
N VAL A 107 -1.28 3.19 6.57
CA VAL A 107 -1.31 4.63 6.83
C VAL A 107 -2.44 5.25 6.02
N ASN A 108 -3.46 5.75 6.71
CA ASN A 108 -4.47 6.61 6.13
C ASN A 108 -4.81 7.69 7.14
N ASN A 109 -4.75 8.96 6.74
CA ASN A 109 -4.98 10.07 7.66
C ASN A 109 -6.43 10.15 8.14
N SER A 110 -7.39 9.56 7.42
CA SER A 110 -8.79 9.48 7.87
C SER A 110 -9.04 8.42 8.96
N GLY A 111 -8.04 7.59 9.29
CA GLY A 111 -8.22 6.45 10.20
C GLY A 111 -9.09 5.32 9.62
N LEU A 112 -9.66 5.51 8.42
CA LEU A 112 -10.44 4.49 7.73
C LEU A 112 -9.51 3.45 7.12
N ALA A 113 -9.78 2.21 7.47
CA ALA A 113 -9.10 1.07 6.87
C ALA A 113 -9.44 0.96 5.37
N MET A 114 -8.52 0.35 4.63
CA MET A 114 -8.76 -0.07 3.26
C MET A 114 -9.98 -1.00 3.17
N SER A 115 -10.73 -0.93 2.07
CA SER A 115 -11.83 -1.84 1.82
C SER A 115 -11.35 -3.29 1.71
N ASP A 116 -12.25 -4.25 1.92
CA ASP A 116 -11.92 -5.67 1.82
C ASP A 116 -11.43 -6.03 0.40
N GLU A 117 -12.03 -5.45 -0.63
CA GLU A 117 -11.64 -5.66 -2.02
C GLU A 117 -10.24 -5.10 -2.33
N ASP A 118 -9.97 -3.85 -1.96
CA ASP A 118 -8.64 -3.24 -2.15
C ASP A 118 -7.58 -3.99 -1.33
N THR A 119 -7.94 -4.50 -0.15
CA THR A 119 -7.06 -5.32 0.68
C THR A 119 -6.67 -6.60 -0.06
N VAL A 120 -7.62 -7.29 -0.69
CA VAL A 120 -7.35 -8.47 -1.52
C VAL A 120 -6.49 -8.13 -2.73
N LYS A 121 -6.79 -7.02 -3.45
CA LYS A 121 -5.97 -6.52 -4.57
C LYS A 121 -4.53 -6.25 -4.11
N ALA A 122 -4.34 -5.62 -2.95
CA ALA A 122 -3.03 -5.35 -2.37
C ALA A 122 -2.26 -6.64 -2.04
N ILE A 123 -2.92 -7.63 -1.43
CA ILE A 123 -2.33 -8.94 -1.11
C ILE A 123 -1.84 -9.63 -2.38
N ILE A 124 -2.68 -9.69 -3.42
CA ILE A 124 -2.32 -10.31 -4.70
C ILE A 124 -1.11 -9.61 -5.32
N LYS A 125 -1.13 -8.27 -5.33
CA LYS A 125 -0.06 -7.47 -5.92
C LYS A 125 1.27 -7.62 -5.17
N GLU A 126 1.21 -7.69 -3.85
CA GLU A 126 2.38 -7.72 -2.96
C GLU A 126 3.07 -9.09 -2.93
N PHE A 127 2.31 -10.19 -2.85
CA PHE A 127 2.88 -11.53 -2.67
C PHE A 127 2.88 -12.37 -3.94
N GLY A 128 2.01 -12.06 -4.91
CA GLY A 128 1.91 -12.80 -6.17
C GLY A 128 1.31 -14.21 -6.03
N LYS A 129 0.96 -14.79 -7.18
CA LYS A 129 0.23 -16.07 -7.28
C LYS A 129 0.94 -17.21 -6.57
N GLU A 130 2.23 -17.40 -6.86
CA GLU A 130 2.97 -18.55 -6.35
C GLU A 130 3.06 -18.58 -4.82
N ARG A 131 3.39 -17.45 -4.19
CA ARG A 131 3.53 -17.37 -2.74
C ARG A 131 2.20 -17.61 -2.04
N ILE A 132 1.11 -17.06 -2.59
CA ILE A 132 -0.25 -17.23 -2.05
C ILE A 132 -0.69 -18.68 -2.19
N LEU A 133 -0.55 -19.29 -3.37
CA LEU A 133 -0.95 -20.69 -3.57
C LEU A 133 -0.12 -21.66 -2.71
N LYS A 134 1.18 -21.39 -2.53
CA LYS A 134 2.04 -22.18 -1.64
C LYS A 134 1.56 -22.14 -0.18
N GLU A 135 0.97 -21.03 0.28
CA GLU A 135 0.45 -20.92 1.67
C GLU A 135 -0.66 -21.94 1.98
N PHE A 136 -1.36 -22.45 0.97
CA PHE A 136 -2.46 -23.40 1.12
C PHE A 136 -2.08 -24.85 0.81
N ARG A 137 -0.80 -25.15 0.57
CA ARG A 137 -0.34 -26.53 0.36
C ARG A 137 -0.27 -27.24 1.70
N GLY A 138 -0.96 -28.37 1.83
CA GLY A 138 -1.00 -29.16 3.07
C GLY A 138 0.33 -29.83 3.43
N ASN A 139 1.14 -30.18 2.43
CA ASN A 139 2.42 -30.89 2.61
C ASN A 139 3.59 -30.01 2.14
N ILE A 140 3.99 -29.05 2.97
CA ILE A 140 5.23 -28.26 2.77
C ILE A 140 6.26 -28.82 3.74
N SER A 141 7.47 -29.14 3.25
CA SER A 141 8.54 -29.62 4.14
C SER A 141 9.00 -28.52 5.12
N PRO A 142 9.58 -28.85 6.28
CA PRO A 142 10.15 -27.85 7.19
C PRO A 142 11.17 -26.93 6.52
N GLU A 143 11.99 -27.44 5.60
CA GLU A 143 13.00 -26.68 4.85
C GLU A 143 12.36 -25.70 3.88
N GLU A 144 11.34 -26.14 3.14
CA GLU A 144 10.56 -25.24 2.28
C GLU A 144 9.81 -24.19 3.10
N ARG A 145 9.26 -24.57 4.26
CA ARG A 145 8.58 -23.64 5.17
C ARG A 145 9.52 -22.56 5.68
N LYS A 146 10.77 -22.90 6.03
CA LYS A 146 11.81 -21.94 6.42
C LYS A 146 12.11 -20.94 5.31
N LYS A 147 12.19 -21.39 4.04
CA LYS A 147 12.42 -20.51 2.88
C LYS A 147 11.27 -19.54 2.60
N LEU A 148 10.03 -19.94 2.92
CA LEU A 148 8.83 -19.10 2.75
C LEU A 148 8.69 -18.01 3.82
N GLY A 149 9.44 -18.12 4.91
CA GLY A 149 9.36 -17.22 6.05
C GLY A 149 8.08 -17.40 6.88
N PRO A 150 7.64 -16.36 7.61
CA PRO A 150 6.45 -16.42 8.46
C PRO A 150 5.17 -16.68 7.66
N PRO A 151 4.11 -17.22 8.30
CA PRO A 151 2.80 -17.38 7.67
C PRO A 151 2.30 -16.06 7.11
N LEU A 152 1.69 -16.09 5.92
CA LEU A 152 1.19 -14.85 5.32
C LEU A 152 0.16 -14.20 6.25
N SER A 153 -0.68 -14.98 6.92
CA SER A 153 -1.65 -14.47 7.89
C SER A 153 -1.00 -13.65 9.02
N GLU A 154 0.21 -14.02 9.45
CA GLU A 154 0.97 -13.25 10.45
C GLU A 154 1.53 -11.96 9.85
N VAL A 155 2.12 -12.03 8.64
CA VAL A 155 2.61 -10.85 7.91
C VAL A 155 1.49 -9.84 7.66
N LEU A 156 0.31 -10.32 7.27
CA LEU A 156 -0.88 -9.51 7.04
C LEU A 156 -1.41 -8.89 8.33
N THR A 157 -1.28 -9.58 9.47
CA THR A 157 -1.68 -9.03 10.78
C THR A 157 -0.83 -7.82 11.14
N LYS A 158 0.48 -7.90 10.93
CA LYS A 158 1.41 -6.76 11.14
C LYS A 158 1.18 -5.64 10.14
N THR A 159 0.86 -5.98 8.90
CA THR A 159 0.61 -5.02 7.82
C THR A 159 -0.68 -4.26 8.08
N PHE A 160 -1.82 -4.97 8.10
CA PHE A 160 -3.16 -4.37 8.08
C PHE A 160 -3.75 -4.10 9.47
N GLY A 161 -3.16 -4.61 10.55
CA GLY A 161 -3.70 -4.47 11.91
C GLY A 161 -5.03 -5.19 12.15
N ARG A 162 -5.37 -6.18 11.29
CA ARG A 162 -6.59 -6.99 11.38
C ARG A 162 -6.33 -8.33 12.08
N SER A 163 -7.39 -8.96 12.58
CA SER A 163 -7.29 -10.30 13.19
C SER A 163 -6.76 -11.35 12.21
N GLN A 164 -6.10 -12.39 12.73
CA GLN A 164 -5.64 -13.52 11.91
C GLN A 164 -6.79 -14.18 11.13
N ARG A 165 -7.98 -14.30 11.75
CA ARG A 165 -9.17 -14.86 11.09
C ARG A 165 -9.59 -14.04 9.87
N THR A 166 -9.62 -12.71 10.02
CA THR A 166 -9.94 -11.78 8.92
C THR A 166 -8.90 -11.88 7.82
N ASN A 167 -7.61 -11.88 8.16
CA ASN A 167 -6.54 -12.01 7.17
C ASN A 167 -6.56 -13.36 6.44
N GLN A 168 -6.93 -14.45 7.13
CA GLN A 168 -7.13 -15.75 6.49
C GLN A 168 -8.30 -15.73 5.49
N ARG A 169 -9.38 -14.98 5.77
CA ARG A 169 -10.47 -14.76 4.82
C ARG A 169 -9.97 -14.06 3.56
N TYR A 170 -9.18 -12.99 3.69
CA TYR A 170 -8.59 -12.30 2.54
C TYR A 170 -7.64 -13.18 1.73
N LEU A 171 -6.82 -13.99 2.38
CA LEU A 171 -5.95 -14.95 1.68
C LEU A 171 -6.76 -15.99 0.89
N LYS A 172 -7.89 -16.46 1.43
CA LYS A 172 -8.80 -17.37 0.72
C LYS A 172 -9.44 -16.69 -0.48
N ALA A 173 -9.89 -15.44 -0.34
CA ALA A 173 -10.44 -14.66 -1.45
C ALA A 173 -9.38 -14.42 -2.55
N ALA A 174 -8.16 -14.04 -2.17
CA ALA A 174 -7.04 -13.90 -3.10
C ALA A 174 -6.74 -15.21 -3.83
N LYS A 175 -6.71 -16.34 -3.11
CA LYS A 175 -6.54 -17.67 -3.70
C LYS A 175 -7.65 -17.98 -4.71
N ALA A 176 -8.91 -17.71 -4.39
CA ALA A 176 -10.05 -17.98 -5.28
C ALA A 176 -9.89 -17.24 -6.62
N ILE A 177 -9.65 -15.92 -6.56
CA ILE A 177 -9.39 -15.08 -7.74
C ILE A 177 -8.22 -15.64 -8.58
N LEU A 178 -7.11 -15.99 -7.93
CA LEU A 178 -5.90 -16.47 -8.62
C LEU A 178 -6.02 -17.89 -9.20
N SER A 179 -6.99 -18.67 -8.71
CA SER A 179 -7.26 -20.03 -9.16
C SER A 179 -8.30 -20.08 -10.28
N GLY A 180 -8.91 -18.94 -10.64
CA GLY A 180 -10.00 -18.89 -11.62
C GLY A 180 -11.33 -19.41 -11.10
N ASN A 181 -11.47 -19.56 -9.77
CA ASN A 181 -12.73 -19.91 -9.14
C ASN A 181 -13.50 -18.62 -8.85
N GLU A 182 -14.80 -18.58 -9.12
CA GLU A 182 -15.66 -17.44 -8.77
C GLU A 182 -15.46 -17.06 -7.29
N SER A 183 -15.18 -15.78 -7.05
CA SER A 183 -15.02 -15.26 -5.70
C SER A 183 -16.35 -15.35 -4.96
N THR A 184 -16.39 -16.09 -3.85
CA THR A 184 -17.52 -16.00 -2.91
C THR A 184 -17.58 -14.56 -2.37
N PRO A 185 -18.75 -13.88 -2.38
CA PRO A 185 -18.87 -12.54 -1.84
C PRO A 185 -18.41 -12.50 -0.36
N ILE A 186 -17.66 -11.44 -0.01
CA ILE A 186 -16.99 -11.25 1.28
C ILE A 186 -17.96 -10.83 2.37
#